data_AF-A0A9J6GUK1-F1
#
_entry.id   AF-A0A9J6GUK1-F1
#
_cell.length_a   1.000
_cell.length_b   1.000
_cell.length_c   1.000
_cell.angle_alpha   90.00
_cell.angle_beta   90.00
_cell.angle_gamma   90.00
#
_symmetry.space_group_name_H-M   'P 1'
#
loop_
_entity.id
_entity.type
_entity.pdbx_description
1 polymer ?
#
loop_
_entity_poly.entity_id
_entity_poly.type
_entity_poly.pdbx_seq_one_letter_code
_entity_poly.pdbx_strand_id
1 'polypeptide(L)'
;MTGAEAARTHFVGRLGQLEPFDESGTDWAPYEERLTSFLIVNRVPDSDKVHAFLSIIGSKTYGLLKSLTAPELPSTKSFEALKKVLSDHLSPKPSVIGERAKFHRRCQREGESISNFVAELRKLSQTCEFGSALYESLRDRFVCGLLREDIQRVLFTEDSKLTFQKTVERALAMEAAKKSAAEARGSDATVGDVHKVQAESLKADKIKGIQFKWSFRNFAVKNEVVLRQQKIFSENLPLVVAEISTYVCASINVLNIQQEKVTATKLYC
;
A
#
# COMPACT_ATOMS: atom_id res chain seq x y z
N MET A 1 57.40 9.88 -16.54
CA MET A 1 56.00 10.17 -16.90
C MET A 1 55.49 8.96 -17.67
N THR A 2 55.13 7.88 -17.00
CA THR A 2 53.79 7.58 -16.44
C THR A 2 52.78 7.29 -17.54
N GLY A 3 52.37 6.03 -17.66
CA GLY A 3 51.26 5.63 -18.52
C GLY A 3 51.11 4.13 -18.62
N ALA A 4 50.92 3.49 -17.45
CA ALA A 4 50.61 2.08 -17.23
C ALA A 4 50.21 1.26 -18.46
N GLU A 5 51.07 0.29 -18.78
CA GLU A 5 50.68 -0.94 -19.46
C GLU A 5 49.68 -1.66 -18.55
N ALA A 6 48.41 -1.29 -18.69
CA ALA A 6 47.32 -1.92 -17.97
C ALA A 6 47.26 -3.37 -18.41
N ALA A 7 47.73 -4.25 -17.53
CA ALA A 7 47.61 -5.69 -17.65
C ALA A 7 46.18 -6.03 -18.08
N ARG A 8 46.04 -6.44 -19.34
CA ARG A 8 44.82 -7.07 -19.84
C ARG A 8 44.71 -8.41 -19.14
N THR A 9 44.13 -8.42 -17.95
CA THR A 9 43.53 -9.63 -17.41
C THR A 9 42.34 -9.97 -18.30
N HIS A 10 42.65 -10.69 -19.37
CA HIS A 10 41.70 -11.45 -20.16
C HIS A 10 41.09 -12.49 -19.21
N PHE A 11 40.03 -12.10 -18.50
CA PHE A 11 39.19 -13.05 -17.79
C PHE A 11 38.42 -13.85 -18.85
N VAL A 12 39.08 -14.84 -19.43
CA VAL A 12 38.49 -15.78 -20.40
C VAL A 12 37.85 -16.90 -19.60
N GLY A 13 36.77 -16.56 -18.91
CA GLY A 13 35.90 -17.50 -18.26
C GLY A 13 34.49 -16.94 -18.37
N ARG A 14 33.57 -17.71 -18.96
CA ARG A 14 32.16 -17.35 -18.85
C ARG A 14 31.81 -17.39 -17.37
N LEU A 15 31.33 -16.28 -16.83
CA LEU A 15 30.91 -16.16 -15.45
C LEU A 15 29.54 -16.82 -15.30
N GLY A 16 29.54 -17.98 -14.63
CA GLY A 16 28.34 -18.72 -14.26
C GLY A 16 27.64 -19.41 -15.43
N GLN A 17 26.48 -19.99 -15.11
CA GLN A 17 25.56 -20.61 -16.04
C GLN A 17 24.19 -20.00 -15.81
N LEU A 18 23.53 -19.56 -16.87
CA LEU A 18 22.10 -19.22 -16.82
C LEU A 18 21.31 -20.47 -17.20
N GLU A 19 20.31 -20.80 -16.40
CA GLU A 19 19.40 -21.89 -16.69
C GLU A 19 18.54 -21.60 -17.93
N PRO A 20 18.11 -22.64 -18.67
CA PRO A 20 17.10 -22.49 -19.70
C PRO A 20 15.80 -21.90 -19.16
N PHE A 21 15.06 -21.17 -20.00
CA PHE A 21 13.74 -20.67 -19.62
C PHE A 21 12.79 -21.83 -19.34
N ASP A 22 12.09 -21.75 -18.21
CA ASP A 22 11.03 -22.67 -17.82
C ASP A 22 9.78 -21.91 -17.41
N GLU A 23 8.74 -22.04 -18.23
CA GLU A 23 7.42 -21.40 -18.03
C GLU A 23 6.74 -21.85 -16.73
N SER A 24 7.12 -23.03 -16.18
CA SER A 24 6.55 -23.50 -14.91
C SER A 24 7.17 -22.84 -13.67
N GLY A 25 8.39 -22.29 -13.80
CA GLY A 25 9.19 -21.81 -12.68
C GLY A 25 9.34 -20.30 -12.59
N THR A 26 9.30 -19.55 -13.70
CA THR A 26 9.53 -18.10 -13.69
C THR A 26 8.85 -17.41 -14.86
N ASP A 27 8.31 -16.20 -14.63
CA ASP A 27 7.75 -15.35 -15.68
C ASP A 27 8.84 -14.92 -16.69
N TRP A 28 8.44 -14.68 -17.94
CA TRP A 28 9.38 -14.30 -18.99
C TRP A 28 10.14 -13.00 -18.70
N ALA A 29 9.49 -11.98 -18.15
CA ALA A 29 10.12 -10.66 -17.96
C ALA A 29 11.33 -10.70 -16.99
N PRO A 30 11.23 -11.28 -15.76
CA PRO A 30 12.41 -11.47 -14.90
C PRO A 30 13.51 -12.33 -15.53
N TYR A 31 13.15 -13.35 -16.32
CA TYR A 31 14.12 -14.19 -17.03
C TYR A 31 14.89 -13.39 -18.07
N GLU A 32 14.19 -12.58 -18.89
CA GLU A 32 14.76 -11.73 -19.92
C GLU A 32 15.76 -10.71 -19.34
N GLU A 33 15.44 -10.11 -18.19
CA GLU A 33 16.33 -9.19 -17.47
C GLU A 33 17.62 -9.87 -17.01
N ARG A 34 17.51 -11.07 -16.43
CA ARG A 34 18.66 -11.88 -15.98
C ARG A 34 19.52 -12.33 -17.13
N LEU A 35 18.91 -12.76 -18.24
CA LEU A 35 19.61 -13.12 -19.46
C LEU A 35 20.38 -11.93 -20.04
N THR A 36 19.74 -10.75 -20.12
CA THR A 36 20.40 -9.54 -20.62
C THR A 36 21.60 -9.20 -19.74
N SER A 37 21.45 -9.27 -18.41
CA SER A 37 22.54 -9.08 -17.45
C SER A 37 23.66 -10.11 -17.62
N PHE A 38 23.31 -11.38 -17.87
CA PHE A 38 24.27 -12.45 -18.11
C PHE A 38 25.12 -12.18 -19.36
N LEU A 39 24.50 -11.75 -20.46
CA LEU A 39 25.24 -11.40 -21.69
C LEU A 39 26.18 -10.20 -21.47
N ILE A 40 25.75 -9.20 -20.69
CA ILE A 40 26.56 -8.01 -20.35
C ILE A 40 27.78 -8.41 -19.52
N VAL A 41 27.58 -9.16 -18.43
CA VAL A 41 28.66 -9.58 -17.52
C VAL A 41 29.68 -10.46 -18.24
N ASN A 42 29.22 -11.31 -19.15
CA ASN A 42 30.07 -12.15 -19.99
C ASN A 42 30.70 -11.41 -21.18
N ARG A 43 30.45 -10.10 -21.33
CA ARG A 43 30.97 -9.24 -22.41
C ARG A 43 30.74 -9.85 -23.80
N VAL A 44 29.57 -10.43 -24.01
CA VAL A 44 29.21 -11.06 -25.29
C VAL A 44 29.11 -9.97 -26.37
N PRO A 45 29.89 -10.05 -27.46
CA PRO A 45 29.82 -9.11 -28.57
C PRO A 45 28.43 -9.08 -29.21
N ASP A 46 28.01 -7.94 -29.76
CA ASP A 46 26.70 -7.82 -30.42
C ASP A 46 26.50 -8.83 -31.56
N SER A 47 27.56 -9.16 -32.30
CA SER A 47 27.55 -10.19 -33.35
C SER A 47 27.16 -11.58 -32.82
N ASP A 48 27.48 -11.86 -31.57
CA ASP A 48 27.36 -13.18 -30.97
C ASP A 48 26.11 -13.30 -30.09
N LYS A 49 25.47 -12.17 -29.74
CA LYS A 49 24.29 -12.14 -28.86
C LYS A 49 23.16 -13.05 -29.35
N VAL A 50 22.92 -13.10 -30.66
CA VAL A 50 21.90 -13.98 -31.25
C VAL A 50 22.25 -15.44 -30.97
N HIS A 51 23.46 -15.88 -31.30
CA HIS A 51 23.86 -17.28 -31.10
C HIS A 51 23.95 -17.66 -29.61
N ALA A 52 24.46 -16.74 -28.77
CA ALA A 52 24.46 -16.92 -27.33
C ALA A 52 23.03 -17.08 -26.79
N PHE A 53 22.11 -16.20 -27.20
CA PHE A 53 20.70 -16.27 -26.83
C PHE A 53 20.06 -17.61 -27.19
N LEU A 54 20.18 -18.03 -28.46
CA LEU A 54 19.61 -19.29 -28.94
C LEU A 54 20.17 -20.51 -28.20
N SER A 55 21.42 -20.45 -27.72
CA SER A 55 22.04 -21.52 -26.94
C SER A 55 21.57 -21.58 -25.48
N ILE A 56 21.12 -20.45 -24.91
CA ILE A 56 20.78 -20.33 -23.48
C ILE A 56 19.29 -20.56 -23.22
N ILE A 57 18.39 -20.12 -24.10
CA ILE A 57 16.93 -20.13 -23.87
C ILE A 57 16.30 -21.52 -23.68
N GLY A 58 17.01 -22.58 -24.06
CA GLY A 58 16.53 -23.96 -23.97
C GLY A 58 15.79 -24.45 -25.21
N SER A 59 15.69 -25.78 -25.32
CA SER A 59 15.12 -26.46 -26.49
C SER A 59 13.64 -26.16 -26.71
N LYS A 60 12.82 -26.13 -25.64
CA LYS A 60 11.38 -25.84 -25.72
C LYS A 60 11.13 -24.43 -26.26
N THR A 61 11.75 -23.44 -25.63
CA THR A 61 11.66 -22.01 -26.01
C THR A 61 12.21 -21.76 -27.40
N TYR A 62 13.32 -22.42 -27.76
CA TYR A 62 13.85 -22.37 -29.13
C TYR A 62 12.87 -22.95 -30.15
N GLY A 63 12.20 -24.06 -29.84
CA GLY A 63 11.16 -24.66 -30.69
C GLY A 63 9.97 -23.71 -30.91
N LEU A 64 9.51 -23.04 -29.85
CA LEU A 64 8.51 -21.98 -29.93
C LEU A 64 8.99 -20.83 -30.81
N LEU A 65 10.18 -20.29 -30.54
CA LEU A 65 10.76 -19.18 -31.30
C LEU A 65 10.90 -19.51 -32.79
N LYS A 66 11.34 -20.72 -33.12
CA LYS A 66 11.42 -21.20 -34.51
C LYS A 66 10.04 -21.23 -35.18
N SER A 67 9.00 -21.60 -34.43
CA SER A 67 7.61 -21.59 -34.93
C SER A 67 7.10 -20.17 -35.17
N LEU A 68 7.41 -19.24 -34.25
CA LEU A 68 6.98 -17.83 -34.32
C LEU A 68 7.74 -17.00 -35.37
N THR A 69 8.94 -17.43 -35.78
CA THR A 69 9.79 -16.71 -36.74
C THR A 69 9.71 -17.26 -38.16
N ALA A 70 9.03 -18.39 -38.36
CA ALA A 70 8.85 -19.00 -39.68
C ALA A 70 8.19 -18.03 -40.68
N PRO A 71 8.62 -18.04 -41.97
CA PRO A 71 9.56 -18.98 -42.59
C PRO A 71 11.05 -18.66 -42.37
N GLU A 72 11.39 -17.55 -41.72
CA GLU A 72 12.77 -17.16 -41.45
C GLU A 72 13.37 -17.95 -40.28
N LEU A 73 14.70 -18.09 -40.26
CA LEU A 73 15.39 -18.73 -39.14
C LEU A 73 15.62 -17.73 -38.00
N PRO A 74 15.48 -18.13 -36.73
CA PRO A 74 15.78 -17.26 -35.59
C PRO A 74 17.17 -16.63 -35.68
N SER A 75 18.18 -17.37 -36.16
CA SER A 75 19.56 -16.91 -36.29
C SER A 75 19.76 -15.76 -37.31
N THR A 76 18.77 -15.48 -38.15
CA THR A 76 18.85 -14.42 -39.17
C THR A 76 18.25 -13.09 -38.71
N LYS A 77 17.55 -13.09 -37.57
CA LYS A 77 16.95 -11.88 -36.99
C LYS A 77 17.89 -11.24 -35.98
N SER A 78 17.64 -9.96 -35.66
CA SER A 78 18.38 -9.26 -34.61
C SER A 78 18.00 -9.77 -33.22
N PHE A 79 18.92 -9.62 -32.27
CA PHE A 79 18.69 -10.01 -30.87
C PHE A 79 17.44 -9.33 -30.28
N GLU A 80 17.26 -8.02 -30.52
CA GLU A 80 16.09 -7.27 -30.07
C GLU A 80 14.78 -7.78 -30.71
N ALA A 81 14.79 -8.14 -31.99
CA ALA A 81 13.60 -8.71 -32.63
C ALA A 81 13.21 -10.05 -32.01
N LEU A 82 14.18 -10.91 -31.68
CA LEU A 82 13.92 -12.20 -31.04
C LEU A 82 13.39 -12.05 -29.62
N LYS A 83 13.97 -11.14 -28.83
CA LYS A 83 13.45 -10.79 -27.50
C LYS A 83 12.00 -10.32 -27.58
N LYS A 84 11.70 -9.41 -28.53
CA LYS A 84 10.36 -8.90 -28.73
C LYS A 84 9.36 -10.01 -29.08
N VAL A 85 9.70 -10.90 -30.02
CA VAL A 85 8.82 -12.01 -30.43
C VAL A 85 8.45 -12.89 -29.23
N LEU A 86 9.43 -13.22 -28.37
CA LEU A 86 9.16 -14.04 -27.18
C LEU A 86 8.42 -13.26 -26.10
N SER A 87 8.74 -11.99 -25.90
CA SER A 87 8.04 -11.12 -24.95
C SER A 87 6.56 -10.98 -25.33
N ASP A 88 6.25 -10.72 -26.59
CA ASP A 88 4.87 -10.60 -27.09
C ASP A 88 4.05 -11.89 -26.88
N HIS A 89 4.69 -13.06 -26.91
CA HIS A 89 4.03 -14.37 -26.79
C HIS A 89 3.97 -14.89 -25.34
N LEU A 90 5.07 -14.79 -24.59
CA LEU A 90 5.22 -15.34 -23.24
C LEU A 90 4.87 -14.33 -22.14
N SER A 91 4.90 -13.04 -22.45
CA SER A 91 4.46 -11.96 -21.56
C SER A 91 3.58 -10.98 -22.35
N PRO A 92 2.47 -11.47 -22.96
CA PRO A 92 1.62 -10.62 -23.76
C PRO A 92 1.14 -9.46 -22.91
N LYS A 93 1.25 -8.23 -23.45
CA LYS A 93 0.75 -7.05 -22.77
C LYS A 93 -0.71 -7.31 -22.36
N PRO A 94 -1.06 -7.22 -21.06
CA PRO A 94 -2.41 -7.50 -20.61
C PRO A 94 -3.41 -6.67 -21.41
N SER A 95 -4.48 -7.30 -21.89
CA SER A 95 -5.56 -6.57 -22.56
C SER A 95 -6.11 -5.52 -21.60
N VAL A 96 -6.01 -4.25 -21.98
CA VAL A 96 -6.56 -3.13 -21.19
C VAL A 96 -8.03 -3.37 -20.83
N ILE A 97 -8.80 -3.94 -21.78
CA ILE A 97 -10.21 -4.29 -21.57
C ILE A 97 -10.33 -5.42 -20.52
N GLY A 98 -9.46 -6.43 -20.59
CA GLY A 98 -9.42 -7.52 -19.60
C GLY A 98 -9.03 -7.04 -18.20
N GLU A 99 -8.03 -6.19 -18.09
CA GLU A 99 -7.58 -5.61 -16.82
C GLU A 99 -8.65 -4.70 -16.21
N ARG A 100 -9.28 -3.84 -17.03
CA ARG A 100 -10.43 -3.03 -16.59
C ARG A 100 -11.59 -3.92 -16.16
N ALA A 101 -11.87 -5.02 -16.85
CA ALA A 101 -12.91 -5.96 -16.42
C ALA A 101 -12.57 -6.60 -15.06
N LYS A 102 -11.31 -7.01 -14.82
CA LYS A 102 -10.87 -7.51 -13.51
C LYS A 102 -11.04 -6.45 -12.43
N PHE A 103 -10.61 -5.21 -12.70
CA PHE A 103 -10.77 -4.07 -11.81
C PHE A 103 -12.25 -3.82 -11.49
N HIS A 104 -13.12 -3.78 -12.51
CA HIS A 104 -14.54 -3.49 -12.32
C HIS A 104 -15.32 -4.63 -11.65
N ARG A 105 -14.83 -5.88 -11.69
CA ARG A 105 -15.39 -7.01 -10.94
C ARG A 105 -14.92 -7.09 -9.49
N ARG A 106 -13.94 -6.28 -9.09
CA ARG A 106 -13.37 -6.33 -7.75
C ARG A 106 -14.32 -5.70 -6.73
N CYS A 107 -14.82 -6.52 -5.80
CA CYS A 107 -15.57 -6.11 -4.61
C CYS A 107 -14.82 -6.55 -3.35
N GLN A 108 -14.95 -5.82 -2.24
CA GLN A 108 -14.36 -6.13 -0.94
C GLN A 108 -14.77 -7.54 -0.51
N ARG A 109 -13.78 -8.34 -0.10
CA ARG A 109 -14.03 -9.71 0.37
C ARG A 109 -14.53 -9.71 1.81
N GLU A 110 -15.22 -10.77 2.22
CA GLU A 110 -15.55 -10.96 3.63
C GLU A 110 -14.28 -11.00 4.49
N GLY A 111 -14.29 -10.26 5.60
CA GLY A 111 -13.13 -10.14 6.49
C GLY A 111 -11.98 -9.27 5.96
N GLU A 112 -12.05 -8.75 4.74
CA GLU A 112 -11.04 -7.83 4.21
C GLU A 112 -11.21 -6.43 4.80
N SER A 113 -10.13 -5.84 5.32
CA SER A 113 -10.15 -4.44 5.79
C SER A 113 -10.27 -3.46 4.63
N ILE A 114 -10.82 -2.27 4.90
CA ILE A 114 -10.91 -1.21 3.89
C ILE A 114 -9.54 -0.83 3.32
N SER A 115 -8.50 -0.79 4.16
CA SER A 115 -7.13 -0.47 3.72
C SER A 115 -6.59 -1.49 2.71
N ASN A 116 -6.79 -2.79 2.98
CA ASN A 116 -6.35 -3.86 2.06
C ASN A 116 -7.14 -3.80 0.74
N PHE A 117 -8.44 -3.55 0.81
CA PHE A 117 -9.26 -3.38 -0.37
C PHE A 117 -8.79 -2.23 -1.26
N VAL A 118 -8.45 -1.07 -0.67
CA VAL A 118 -7.87 0.08 -1.38
C VAL A 118 -6.53 -0.26 -2.02
N ALA A 119 -5.66 -0.97 -1.30
CA ALA A 119 -4.36 -1.39 -1.82
C ALA A 119 -4.51 -2.30 -3.06
N GLU A 120 -5.43 -3.27 -3.00
CA GLU A 120 -5.71 -4.16 -4.13
C GLU A 120 -6.36 -3.44 -5.33
N LEU A 121 -7.27 -2.49 -5.10
CA LEU A 121 -7.82 -1.66 -6.19
C LEU A 121 -6.73 -0.84 -6.87
N ARG A 122 -5.82 -0.24 -6.09
CA ARG A 122 -4.67 0.51 -6.63
C ARG A 122 -3.75 -0.40 -7.43
N LYS A 123 -3.45 -1.60 -6.94
CA LYS A 123 -2.65 -2.60 -7.65
C LYS A 123 -3.27 -2.95 -9.00
N LEU A 124 -4.56 -3.29 -9.04
CA LEU A 124 -5.26 -3.63 -10.28
C LEU A 124 -5.33 -2.45 -11.27
N SER A 125 -5.40 -1.21 -10.76
CA SER A 125 -5.49 -0.03 -11.63
C SER A 125 -4.21 0.26 -12.43
N GLN A 126 -3.06 -0.29 -12.02
CA GLN A 126 -1.75 -0.02 -12.66
C GLN A 126 -1.70 -0.46 -14.13
N THR A 127 -2.41 -1.55 -14.47
CA THR A 127 -2.44 -2.14 -15.83
C THR A 127 -3.68 -1.72 -16.63
N CYS A 128 -4.55 -0.88 -16.06
CA CYS A 128 -5.83 -0.50 -16.65
C CYS A 128 -5.75 0.72 -17.60
N GLU A 129 -4.62 1.42 -17.67
CA GLU A 129 -4.42 2.62 -18.50
C GLU A 129 -5.56 3.66 -18.35
N PHE A 130 -5.96 3.99 -17.12
CA PHE A 130 -7.07 4.94 -16.88
C PHE A 130 -6.72 6.41 -17.20
N GLY A 131 -5.44 6.76 -17.27
CA GLY A 131 -5.00 8.14 -17.51
C GLY A 131 -5.57 9.12 -16.48
N SER A 132 -6.16 10.22 -16.94
CA SER A 132 -6.78 11.24 -16.09
C SER A 132 -7.97 10.71 -15.27
N ALA A 133 -8.63 9.65 -15.71
CA ALA A 133 -9.80 9.06 -15.04
C ALA A 133 -9.44 8.09 -13.90
N LEU A 134 -8.15 7.96 -13.54
CA LEU A 134 -7.68 6.99 -12.54
C LEU A 134 -8.38 7.16 -11.19
N TYR A 135 -8.39 8.39 -10.64
CA TYR A 135 -8.96 8.64 -9.32
C TYR A 135 -10.49 8.55 -9.30
N GLU A 136 -11.15 8.91 -10.41
CA GLU A 136 -12.60 8.72 -10.57
C GLU A 136 -12.95 7.23 -10.62
N SER A 137 -12.22 6.45 -11.42
CA SER A 137 -12.41 4.99 -11.52
C SER A 137 -12.16 4.28 -10.19
N LEU A 138 -11.12 4.68 -9.44
CA LEU A 138 -10.83 4.19 -8.10
C LEU A 138 -11.95 4.52 -7.12
N ARG A 139 -12.43 5.77 -7.11
CA ARG A 139 -13.56 6.20 -6.28
C ARG A 139 -14.80 5.37 -6.58
N ASP A 140 -15.22 5.34 -7.84
CA ASP A 140 -16.49 4.73 -8.22
C ASP A 140 -16.46 3.23 -7.96
N ARG A 141 -15.34 2.55 -8.26
CA ARG A 141 -15.19 1.12 -7.98
C ARG A 141 -15.10 0.83 -6.49
N PHE A 142 -14.41 1.68 -5.71
CA PHE A 142 -14.35 1.56 -4.26
C PHE A 142 -15.75 1.66 -3.65
N VAL A 143 -16.49 2.73 -3.95
CA VAL A 143 -17.86 2.95 -3.43
C VAL A 143 -18.76 1.75 -3.79
N CYS A 144 -18.86 1.41 -5.06
CA CYS A 144 -19.73 0.33 -5.52
C CYS A 144 -19.26 -1.06 -5.08
N GLY A 145 -17.99 -1.21 -4.68
CA GLY A 145 -17.37 -2.48 -4.31
C GLY A 145 -17.29 -2.73 -2.80
N LEU A 146 -17.62 -1.75 -1.96
CA LEU A 146 -17.63 -1.91 -0.50
C LEU A 146 -18.63 -3.00 -0.06
N LEU A 147 -18.24 -3.80 0.93
CA LEU A 147 -19.11 -4.83 1.50
C LEU A 147 -20.15 -4.24 2.47
N ARG A 148 -19.78 -3.15 3.15
CA ARG A 148 -20.61 -2.48 4.16
C ARG A 148 -21.58 -1.50 3.52
N GLU A 149 -22.85 -1.89 3.43
CA GLU A 149 -23.92 -1.05 2.90
C GLU A 149 -24.12 0.26 3.67
N ASP A 150 -23.88 0.27 4.98
CA ASP A 150 -24.03 1.48 5.80
C ASP A 150 -23.02 2.56 5.42
N ILE A 151 -21.79 2.16 5.08
CA ILE A 151 -20.78 3.07 4.54
C ILE A 151 -21.18 3.52 3.12
N GLN A 152 -21.63 2.58 2.26
CA GLN A 152 -22.05 2.92 0.89
C GLN A 152 -23.17 3.96 0.87
N ARG A 153 -24.19 3.80 1.72
CA ARG A 153 -25.32 4.74 1.81
C ARG A 153 -24.85 6.15 2.16
N VAL A 154 -23.94 6.29 3.12
CA VAL A 154 -23.35 7.60 3.46
C VAL A 154 -22.62 8.18 2.25
N LEU A 155 -21.79 7.38 1.58
CA LEU A 155 -21.02 7.84 0.42
C LEU A 155 -21.90 8.22 -0.78
N PHE A 156 -23.06 7.59 -0.97
CA PHE A 156 -24.02 7.95 -2.02
C PHE A 156 -24.77 9.25 -1.75
N THR A 157 -24.81 9.74 -0.50
CA THR A 157 -25.46 11.02 -0.17
C THR A 157 -24.55 12.24 -0.36
N GLU A 158 -23.27 12.01 -0.65
CA GLU A 158 -22.27 13.07 -0.80
C GLU A 158 -22.37 13.78 -2.17
N ASP A 159 -21.87 15.01 -2.25
CA ASP A 159 -21.85 15.81 -3.47
C ASP A 159 -20.90 15.21 -4.54
N SER A 160 -21.15 15.54 -5.80
CA SER A 160 -20.40 15.13 -6.99
C SER A 160 -18.90 15.47 -6.94
N LYS A 161 -18.48 16.37 -6.04
CA LYS A 161 -17.07 16.75 -5.78
C LYS A 161 -16.33 15.79 -4.83
N LEU A 162 -16.95 14.69 -4.41
CA LEU A 162 -16.30 13.71 -3.55
C LEU A 162 -15.08 13.10 -4.26
N THR A 163 -13.90 13.23 -3.64
CA THR A 163 -12.65 12.68 -4.17
C THR A 163 -12.41 11.28 -3.64
N PHE A 164 -11.60 10.49 -4.34
CA PHE A 164 -11.21 9.15 -3.87
C PHE A 164 -10.62 9.18 -2.45
N GLN A 165 -9.74 10.15 -2.17
CA GLN A 165 -9.09 10.30 -0.87
C GLN A 165 -10.11 10.52 0.26
N LYS A 166 -11.04 11.47 0.08
CA LYS A 166 -12.09 11.75 1.07
C LYS A 166 -13.01 10.55 1.29
N THR A 167 -13.32 9.82 0.21
CA THR A 167 -14.14 8.61 0.25
C THR A 167 -13.50 7.55 1.14
N VAL A 168 -12.19 7.32 0.97
CA VAL A 168 -11.42 6.35 1.76
C VAL A 168 -11.30 6.79 3.22
N GLU A 169 -10.97 8.05 3.48
CA GLU A 169 -10.87 8.60 4.85
C GLU A 169 -12.17 8.43 5.63
N ARG A 170 -13.31 8.73 5.00
CA ARG A 170 -14.63 8.58 5.61
C ARG A 170 -14.96 7.11 5.90
N ALA A 171 -14.70 6.24 4.94
CA ALA A 171 -14.93 4.80 5.09
C ALA A 171 -14.09 4.20 6.24
N LEU A 172 -12.81 4.59 6.34
CA LEU A 172 -11.93 4.20 7.45
C LEU A 172 -12.41 4.74 8.80
N ALA A 173 -12.88 5.99 8.86
CA ALA A 173 -13.44 6.55 10.09
C ALA A 173 -14.68 5.76 10.57
N MET A 174 -15.54 5.32 9.64
CA MET A 174 -16.71 4.50 9.96
C MET A 174 -16.36 3.04 10.32
N GLU A 175 -15.26 2.50 9.79
CA GLU A 175 -14.69 1.22 10.22
C GLU A 175 -14.17 1.30 11.65
N ALA A 176 -13.37 2.33 11.95
CA ALA A 176 -12.85 2.59 13.29
C ALA A 176 -13.98 2.82 14.30
N ALA A 177 -14.96 3.67 13.98
CA ALA A 177 -16.08 3.97 14.87
C ALA A 177 -16.90 2.71 15.23
N LYS A 178 -17.12 1.80 14.26
CA LYS A 178 -17.81 0.53 14.52
C LYS A 178 -17.01 -0.36 15.48
N LYS A 179 -15.69 -0.44 15.27
CA LYS A 179 -14.79 -1.21 16.14
C LYS A 179 -14.81 -0.65 17.57
N SER A 180 -14.61 0.65 17.74
CA SER A 180 -14.66 1.31 19.05
C SER A 180 -16.01 1.16 19.74
N ALA A 181 -17.13 1.26 19.00
CA ALA A 181 -18.46 1.08 19.55
C ALA A 181 -18.78 -0.38 19.95
N ALA A 182 -18.10 -1.36 19.33
CA ALA A 182 -18.20 -2.76 19.73
C ALA A 182 -17.38 -3.01 21.02
N GLU A 183 -16.17 -2.46 21.10
CA GLU A 183 -15.31 -2.53 22.29
C GLU A 183 -15.97 -1.87 23.51
N ALA A 184 -16.59 -0.69 23.34
CA ALA A 184 -17.29 0.01 24.41
C ALA A 184 -18.53 -0.72 24.95
N ARG A 185 -19.16 -1.58 24.13
CA ARG A 185 -20.31 -2.43 24.53
C ARG A 185 -19.88 -3.79 25.08
N GLY A 186 -18.62 -4.17 24.92
CA GLY A 186 -18.05 -5.44 25.36
C GLY A 186 -17.71 -5.54 26.85
N SER A 187 -18.18 -4.60 27.70
CA SER A 187 -17.93 -4.58 29.14
C SER A 187 -19.20 -4.60 30.00
N ASP A 188 -20.31 -5.14 29.48
CA ASP A 188 -21.54 -5.34 30.27
C ASP A 188 -22.28 -6.63 29.89
N ALA A 189 -21.62 -7.77 30.11
CA ALA A 189 -22.22 -9.08 29.93
C ALA A 189 -21.76 -10.08 31.01
N THR A 190 -21.96 -9.73 32.28
CA THR A 190 -22.25 -10.69 33.37
C THR A 190 -22.98 -9.99 34.53
N VAL A 191 -24.27 -9.71 34.39
CA VAL A 191 -25.17 -9.71 35.55
C VAL A 191 -26.39 -10.51 35.14
N GLY A 192 -26.49 -11.72 35.71
CA GLY A 192 -27.54 -12.67 35.42
C GLY A 192 -28.93 -12.20 35.87
N ASP A 193 -29.91 -12.83 35.26
CA ASP A 193 -31.32 -12.87 35.66
C ASP A 193 -31.50 -12.79 37.17
N VAL A 194 -32.17 -11.74 37.65
CA VAL A 194 -32.82 -11.74 38.97
C VAL A 194 -34.32 -11.69 38.75
N HIS A 195 -34.94 -12.85 38.96
CA HIS A 195 -36.36 -13.10 38.94
C HIS A 195 -37.16 -12.13 39.82
N LYS A 196 -38.23 -11.59 39.23
CA LYS A 196 -39.59 -11.37 39.77
C LYS A 196 -39.72 -11.48 41.31
N VAL A 197 -39.89 -10.35 41.99
CA VAL A 197 -40.46 -10.28 43.35
C VAL A 197 -41.86 -9.67 43.31
N GLN A 198 -42.81 -10.45 43.79
CA GLN A 198 -44.20 -10.07 44.03
C GLN A 198 -44.27 -8.99 45.12
N ALA A 199 -45.24 -8.10 45.00
CA ALA A 199 -45.52 -7.05 45.96
C ALA A 199 -46.07 -7.64 47.27
N GLU A 200 -45.33 -7.49 48.36
CA GLU A 200 -45.86 -7.58 49.71
C GLU A 200 -45.39 -6.40 50.57
N SER A 201 -46.37 -5.78 51.22
CA SER A 201 -46.23 -4.56 52.01
C SER A 201 -45.61 -4.84 53.38
N LEU A 202 -44.52 -4.15 53.75
CA LEU A 202 -44.16 -3.97 55.15
C LEU A 202 -43.54 -2.58 55.40
N LYS A 203 -44.39 -1.76 56.05
CA LYS A 203 -44.19 -0.67 57.01
C LYS A 203 -42.89 0.15 56.97
N ALA A 204 -43.10 1.46 56.82
CA ALA A 204 -42.15 2.52 57.09
C ALA A 204 -41.62 2.47 58.53
N ASP A 205 -40.29 2.47 58.68
CA ASP A 205 -39.62 3.23 59.74
C ASP A 205 -38.10 3.34 59.51
N LYS A 206 -37.57 4.52 59.85
CA LYS A 206 -36.16 4.95 59.95
C LYS A 206 -35.41 5.31 58.65
N ILE A 207 -35.70 6.51 58.16
CA ILE A 207 -34.71 7.34 57.44
C ILE A 207 -33.83 8.04 58.47
N LYS A 208 -32.59 7.59 58.65
CA LYS A 208 -31.50 8.42 59.18
C LYS A 208 -30.24 8.18 58.35
N GLY A 209 -29.99 9.13 57.45
CA GLY A 209 -28.68 9.58 56.98
C GLY A 209 -27.75 8.55 56.35
N ILE A 210 -27.69 8.52 55.01
CA ILE A 210 -26.48 8.07 54.31
C ILE A 210 -26.21 9.05 53.15
N GLN A 211 -25.11 9.80 53.31
CA GLN A 211 -24.44 10.54 52.25
C GLN A 211 -23.80 9.57 51.27
N PHE A 212 -24.01 9.78 49.97
CA PHE A 212 -23.36 9.02 48.91
C PHE A 212 -21.86 9.36 48.83
N LYS A 213 -21.00 8.38 49.14
CA LYS A 213 -19.55 8.41 48.92
C LYS A 213 -19.21 7.32 47.90
N TRP A 214 -18.86 7.70 46.68
CA TRP A 214 -18.33 6.77 45.67
C TRP A 214 -16.88 6.41 46.02
N SER A 215 -16.60 5.13 46.22
CA SER A 215 -15.26 4.59 46.47
C SER A 215 -14.71 3.94 45.19
N PHE A 216 -13.64 4.52 44.65
CA PHE A 216 -12.77 3.91 43.64
C PHE A 216 -11.93 2.78 44.27
N ARG A 217 -11.90 1.59 43.64
CA ARG A 217 -10.81 0.56 43.54
C ARG A 217 -11.44 -0.82 43.30
N ASN A 218 -11.00 -1.68 42.37
CA ASN A 218 -9.65 -2.02 41.93
C ASN A 218 -9.64 -2.58 40.49
N PHE A 219 -8.60 -2.29 39.71
CA PHE A 219 -7.94 -3.30 38.88
C PHE A 219 -6.48 -2.91 38.68
N ALA A 220 -5.57 -3.69 39.27
CA ALA A 220 -4.13 -3.57 39.10
C ALA A 220 -3.65 -4.82 38.36
N VAL A 221 -3.03 -4.63 37.20
CA VAL A 221 -2.20 -5.65 36.55
C VAL A 221 -0.79 -5.09 36.42
N LYS A 222 0.16 -5.78 37.07
CA LYS A 222 1.59 -5.50 37.06
C LYS A 222 2.19 -5.91 35.72
N ASN A 223 2.93 -5.01 35.08
CA ASN A 223 3.97 -5.34 34.10
C ASN A 223 5.10 -4.30 34.21
N GLU A 224 6.22 -4.68 34.82
CA GLU A 224 7.36 -3.79 35.13
C GLU A 224 8.09 -3.25 33.89
N VAL A 225 7.88 -3.84 32.71
CA VAL A 225 8.50 -3.40 31.44
C VAL A 225 7.79 -2.16 30.87
N VAL A 226 6.48 -2.00 31.11
CA VAL A 226 5.70 -0.85 30.62
C VAL A 226 5.98 0.42 31.45
N LEU A 227 6.24 0.26 32.75
CA LEU A 227 6.52 1.36 33.66
C LEU A 227 7.87 2.04 33.41
N ARG A 228 8.85 1.36 32.79
CA ARG A 228 10.13 1.98 32.43
C ARG A 228 10.05 2.87 31.18
N GLN A 229 9.22 2.53 30.19
CA GLN A 229 9.04 3.40 29.01
C GLN A 229 8.13 4.59 29.28
N GLN A 230 7.13 4.44 30.16
CA GLN A 230 6.21 5.53 30.51
C GLN A 230 6.86 6.63 31.36
N LYS A 231 7.87 6.29 32.18
CA LYS A 231 8.62 7.26 33.01
C LYS A 231 9.57 8.15 32.19
N ILE A 232 10.19 7.60 31.13
CA ILE A 232 11.06 8.35 30.20
C ILE A 232 10.26 9.39 29.40
N PHE A 233 8.99 9.08 29.09
CA PHE A 233 8.11 9.97 28.34
C PHE A 233 7.52 11.11 29.18
N SER A 234 7.30 10.90 30.49
CA SER A 234 6.78 11.95 31.39
C SER A 234 7.84 12.95 31.85
N GLU A 235 9.10 12.56 31.96
CA GLU A 235 10.18 13.44 32.44
C GLU A 235 10.71 14.40 31.36
N ASN A 236 10.50 14.10 30.07
CA ASN A 236 10.94 14.93 28.93
C ASN A 236 9.85 15.80 28.30
N LEU A 237 8.59 15.66 28.74
CA LEU A 237 7.47 16.43 28.23
C LEU A 237 7.57 17.96 28.47
N PRO A 238 8.17 18.46 29.58
CA PRO A 238 8.32 19.91 29.78
C PRO A 238 9.35 20.58 28.85
N LEU A 239 10.34 19.83 28.35
CA LEU A 239 11.41 20.37 27.48
C LEU A 239 10.95 20.47 26.02
N VAL A 240 10.20 19.48 25.53
CA VAL A 240 9.72 19.45 24.13
C VAL A 240 8.59 20.47 23.90
N VAL A 241 7.75 20.74 24.92
CA VAL A 241 6.68 21.75 24.80
C VAL A 241 7.23 23.18 24.78
N ALA A 242 8.38 23.44 25.41
CA ALA A 242 9.05 24.75 25.38
C ALA A 242 9.69 25.05 24.02
N GLU A 243 10.25 24.04 23.33
CA GLU A 243 10.83 24.19 21.99
C GLU A 243 9.77 24.40 20.90
N ILE A 244 8.61 23.76 21.01
CA ILE A 244 7.52 23.93 20.03
C ILE A 244 6.83 25.29 20.22
N SER A 245 6.67 25.77 21.46
CA SER A 245 6.06 27.08 21.74
C SER A 245 6.91 28.25 21.22
N THR A 246 8.25 28.17 21.32
CA THR A 246 9.15 29.19 20.78
C THR A 246 9.21 29.18 19.24
N TYR A 247 9.16 28.00 18.60
CA TYR A 247 9.14 27.89 17.14
C TYR A 247 7.84 28.42 16.51
N VAL A 248 6.70 28.20 17.17
CA VAL A 248 5.38 28.69 16.70
C VAL A 248 5.28 30.20 16.91
N CYS A 249 5.75 30.75 18.04
CA CYS A 249 5.78 32.20 18.27
C CYS A 249 6.72 32.94 17.30
N ALA A 250 7.89 32.38 16.98
CA ALA A 250 8.80 32.98 15.99
C ALA A 250 8.20 32.98 14.57
N SER A 251 7.50 31.92 14.19
CA SER A 251 6.89 31.79 12.86
C SER A 251 5.67 32.70 12.66
N ILE A 252 4.88 32.93 13.72
CA ILE A 252 3.75 33.88 13.68
C ILE A 252 4.25 35.33 13.59
N ASN A 253 5.32 35.69 14.30
CA ASN A 253 5.89 37.04 14.22
C ASN A 253 6.50 37.34 12.84
N VAL A 254 7.14 36.37 12.20
CA VAL A 254 7.66 36.53 10.83
C VAL A 254 6.52 36.72 9.81
N LEU A 255 5.40 36.01 9.97
CA LEU A 255 4.23 36.17 9.08
C LEU A 255 3.54 37.53 9.25
N ASN A 256 3.41 38.05 10.48
CA ASN A 256 2.84 39.38 10.72
C ASN A 256 3.73 40.51 10.15
N ILE A 257 5.05 40.40 10.28
CA ILE A 257 6.00 41.40 9.73
C ILE A 257 5.98 41.41 8.18
N GLN A 258 5.75 40.25 7.55
CA GLN A 258 5.61 40.19 6.08
C GLN A 258 4.27 40.74 5.58
N GLN A 259 3.18 40.58 6.35
CA GLN A 259 1.88 41.18 6.00
C GLN A 259 1.88 42.71 6.13
N GLU A 260 2.54 43.28 7.15
CA GLU A 260 2.67 44.74 7.27
C GLU A 260 3.51 45.35 6.14
N LYS A 261 4.60 44.70 5.71
CA LYS A 261 5.41 45.15 4.57
C LYS A 261 4.63 45.13 3.25
N VAL A 262 3.83 44.09 2.99
CA VAL A 262 3.00 44.00 1.78
C VAL A 262 1.88 45.06 1.76
N THR A 263 1.37 45.44 2.94
CA THR A 263 0.33 46.49 3.05
C THR A 263 0.93 47.89 2.89
N ALA A 264 2.15 48.12 3.39
CA ALA A 264 2.87 49.39 3.20
C ALA A 264 3.29 49.65 1.74
N THR A 265 3.64 48.62 0.97
CA THR A 265 3.99 48.77 -0.47
C THR A 265 2.78 49.08 -1.36
N LYS A 266 1.55 48.76 -0.93
CA LYS A 266 0.31 49.10 -1.67
C LYS A 266 -0.21 50.52 -1.43
N LEU A 267 0.41 51.28 -0.54
CA LEU A 267 0.00 52.66 -0.22
C LEU A 267 0.91 53.74 -0.83
N TYR A 268 1.95 53.38 -1.58
CA TYR A 268 2.91 54.31 -2.19
C TYR A 268 3.17 54.08 -3.70
N CYS A 269 2.24 53.45 -4.41
CA CYS A 269 2.18 53.43 -5.88
C CYS A 269 0.82 53.91 -6.36
#